data_AF-A0A7G9FXL3-F1
#
_entry.id   AF-A0A7G9FXL3-F1
#
_cell.length_a   1.000
_cell.length_b   1.000
_cell.length_c   1.000
_cell.angle_alpha   90.00
_cell.angle_beta   90.00
_cell.angle_gamma   90.00
#
_symmetry.space_group_name_H-M   'P 1'
#
loop_
_entity.id
_entity.type
_entity.pdbx_description
1 polymer ?
#
loop_
_entity_poly.entity_id
_entity_poly.type
_entity_poly.pdbx_seq_one_letter_code
_entity_poly.pdbx_strand_id
1 'polypeptide(L)' 'MLKFYDIAEDYVKYLQTIDRQIPNIHYNTNNKFVCGILFEIKGVKYYAPISHTVKKFRQVRIIN' A
#
# COMPACT_ATOMS: atom_id res chain seq x y z
N MET A 1 6.69 5.18 15.58
CA MET A 1 6.63 3.70 15.50
C MET A 1 5.82 3.33 14.27
N LEU A 2 6.34 2.45 13.41
CA LEU A 2 5.61 1.96 12.24
C LEU A 2 4.40 1.15 12.70
N LYS A 3 3.23 1.40 12.12
CA LYS A 3 1.98 0.72 12.45
C LYS A 3 1.34 0.15 11.19
N PHE A 4 0.49 -0.85 11.39
CA PHE A 4 -0.33 -1.45 10.35
C PHE A 4 -1.77 -0.94 10.44
N TYR A 5 -2.41 -0.79 9.29
CA TYR A 5 -3.76 -0.24 9.20
C TYR A 5 -4.56 -1.02 8.16
N ASP A 6 -5.83 -1.25 8.48
CA ASP A 6 -6.84 -1.58 7.49
C ASP A 6 -7.19 -0.34 6.68
N ILE A 7 -7.68 -0.56 5.46
CA ILE A 7 -8.10 0.49 4.54
C ILE A 7 -9.45 0.12 3.94
N ALA A 8 -10.34 1.11 3.84
CA ALA A 8 -11.68 0.92 3.31
C ALA A 8 -11.64 0.54 1.82
N GLU A 9 -12.39 -0.49 1.45
CA GLU A 9 -12.36 -1.07 0.11
C GLU A 9 -12.93 -0.13 -0.95
N ASP A 10 -13.99 0.60 -0.63
CA ASP A 10 -14.58 1.63 -1.46
C ASP A 10 -13.60 2.76 -1.78
N TYR A 11 -12.79 3.17 -0.80
CA TYR A 11 -11.75 4.17 -0.99
C TYR A 11 -10.65 3.68 -1.94
N VAL A 12 -10.22 2.42 -1.81
CA VAL A 12 -9.25 1.85 -2.76
C VAL A 12 -9.83 1.73 -4.16
N LYS A 13 -11.08 1.27 -4.30
CA LYS A 13 -11.78 1.22 -5.60
C LYS A 13 -11.87 2.60 -6.24
N TYR A 14 -12.16 3.63 -5.45
CA TYR A 14 -12.15 5.01 -5.92
C TYR A 14 -10.76 5.43 -6.43
N LEU A 15 -9.70 5.21 -5.66
CA LEU A 15 -8.33 5.54 -6.08
C LEU A 15 -7.90 4.81 -7.37
N GLN A 16 -8.36 3.57 -7.56
CA GLN A 16 -8.09 2.78 -8.76
C GLN A 16 -8.76 3.35 -10.03
N THR A 17 -9.82 4.15 -9.90
CA THR A 17 -10.41 4.88 -11.03
C THR A 17 -9.49 6.01 -11.53
N ILE A 18 -8.57 6.48 -10.67
CA ILE A 18 -7.64 7.58 -10.94
C ILE A 18 -6.28 7.03 -11.39
N ASP A 19 -5.71 6.05 -10.66
CA ASP A 19 -4.42 5.43 -10.98
C ASP A 19 -4.51 3.90 -10.91
N ARG A 20 -4.26 3.25 -12.04
CA ARG A 20 -4.31 1.79 -12.19
C ARG A 20 -3.17 1.06 -11.47
N GLN A 21 -2.14 1.77 -11.01
CA GLN A 21 -1.04 1.20 -10.22
C GLN A 21 -1.40 0.96 -8.75
N ILE A 22 -2.54 1.49 -8.28
CA ILE A 22 -3.03 1.24 -6.92
C ILE A 22 -3.37 -0.25 -6.78
N PRO A 23 -2.70 -0.98 -5.86
CA PRO A 23 -2.87 -2.42 -5.76
C PRO A 23 -4.25 -2.80 -5.22
N ASN A 24 -4.75 -3.95 -5.67
CA ASN A 24 -5.93 -4.56 -5.04
C ASN A 24 -5.63 -4.87 -3.57
N ILE A 25 -6.57 -4.54 -2.70
CA ILE A 25 -6.52 -4.89 -1.28
C ILE A 25 -7.43 -6.06 -0.92
N HIS A 26 -8.50 -6.27 -1.68
CA HIS A 26 -9.45 -7.34 -1.43
C HIS A 26 -9.06 -8.56 -2.26
N TYR A 27 -8.83 -9.68 -1.57
CA TYR A 27 -8.64 -11.00 -2.17
C TYR A 27 -9.56 -11.97 -1.43
N ASN A 28 -10.10 -12.96 -2.14
CA ASN A 28 -11.03 -13.94 -1.57
C ASN A 28 -10.53 -14.65 -0.30
N THR A 29 -9.21 -14.69 -0.09
CA THR A 29 -8.59 -15.38 1.04
C THR A 29 -8.20 -14.45 2.19
N ASN A 30 -7.77 -13.22 1.92
CA ASN A 30 -7.34 -12.24 2.94
C ASN A 30 -7.40 -10.81 2.40
N ASN A 31 -7.78 -9.86 3.24
CA ASN A 31 -7.62 -8.43 2.95
C ASN A 31 -6.15 -8.02 3.19
N LYS A 32 -5.57 -7.24 2.28
CA LYS A 32 -4.26 -6.61 2.50
C LYS A 32 -4.40 -5.41 3.42
N PHE A 33 -3.46 -5.29 4.34
CA PHE A 33 -3.25 -4.11 5.18
C PHE A 33 -2.06 -3.30 4.67
N VAL A 34 -2.00 -2.04 5.08
CA VAL A 34 -0.91 -1.12 4.75
C VAL A 34 -0.06 -0.82 5.98
N CYS A 35 1.18 -0.36 5.79
CA CYS A 35 2.01 0.17 6.87
C CYS A 35 2.30 1.65 6.70
N GLY A 36 2.45 2.37 7.80
CA GLY A 36 2.77 3.79 7.80
C GLY A 36 2.72 4.44 9.19
N ILE A 37 2.74 5.76 9.28
CA ILE A 37 2.90 6.74 8.19
C ILE A 37 4.37 6.74 7.72
N LEU A 38 4.61 6.68 6.41
CA LEU A 38 5.97 6.72 5.85
C LEU A 38 6.45 8.15 5.60
N PHE A 39 5.58 8.96 4.99
CA PHE A 39 5.82 10.36 4.69
C PHE A 39 4.55 11.16 4.89
N GLU A 40 4.70 12.44 5.21
CA GLU A 40 3.62 13.41 5.15
C GLU A 40 4.02 14.54 4.21
N ILE A 41 3.29 14.70 3.11
CA ILE A 41 3.58 15.71 2.09
C ILE A 41 2.33 16.56 1.93
N LYS A 42 2.45 17.87 2.18
CA LYS A 42 1.32 18.83 2.09
C LYS A 42 0.09 18.39 2.91
N GLY A 43 0.32 17.83 4.10
CA GLY A 43 -0.75 17.34 4.99
C GLY A 43 -1.36 15.98 4.59
N VAL A 44 -0.88 15.36 3.52
CA VAL A 44 -1.32 14.02 3.08
C VAL A 44 -0.35 12.96 3.61
N LYS A 45 -0.89 11.97 4.31
CA LYS A 45 -0.14 10.86 4.91
C LYS A 45 -0.04 9.70 3.92
N TYR A 46 1.17 9.22 3.69
CA TYR A 46 1.46 8.13 2.76
C TYR A 46 1.71 6.81 3.48
N TYR A 47 1.17 5.75 2.89
CA TYR A 47 1.21 4.38 3.40
C TYR A 47 1.69 3.44 2.30
N ALA A 48 2.40 2.38 2.67
CA ALA A 48 2.82 1.35 1.72
C ALA A 48 1.96 0.08 1.87
N PRO A 49 1.56 -0.55 0.76
CA PRO A 49 0.91 -1.85 0.78
C PRO A 49 1.89 -2.93 1.24
N ILE A 50 1.45 -3.82 2.13
CA ILE A 50 2.25 -4.98 2.52
C ILE A 50 1.95 -6.15 1.58
N SER A 51 3.00 -6.72 0.98
CA SER A 51 2.91 -7.91 0.13
C SER A 51 3.54 -9.12 0.82
N HIS A 52 2.85 -10.25 0.81
CA HIS A 52 3.45 -11.54 1.17
C HIS A 52 4.37 -11.96 0.01
N THR A 53 5.67 -12.12 0.28
CA THR A 53 6.64 -12.56 -0.74
C THR A 53 7.07 -13.99 -0.47
N VAL A 54 7.03 -14.84 -1.51
CA VAL A 54 7.58 -16.22 -1.49
C VAL A 54 8.88 -16.36 -2.30
N LYS A 55 9.35 -15.31 -3.00
CA LYS A 55 10.67 -15.29 -3.68
C LYS A 55 11.36 -13.93 -3.55
N LYS A 56 12.63 -13.96 -3.13
CA LYS A 56 13.52 -12.82 -2.89
C LYS A 56 13.53 -11.86 -4.09
N PHE A 57 12.94 -10.67 -3.95
CA PHE A 57 13.02 -9.64 -4.99
C PHE A 57 14.46 -9.09 -5.06
N ARG A 58 14.97 -8.99 -6.29
CA ARG A 58 16.27 -8.39 -6.62
C ARG A 58 16.19 -6.90 -6.28
N GLN A 59 16.79 -6.54 -5.14
CA GLN A 59 17.28 -5.20 -4.74
C GLN A 59 16.44 -4.00 -5.21
N VAL A 60 15.61 -3.46 -4.32
CA VAL A 60 14.98 -2.14 -4.50
C VAL A 60 16.09 -1.08 -4.50
N ARG A 61 16.29 -0.42 -5.63
CA ARG A 61 17.30 0.62 -5.82
C ARG A 61 16.62 1.98 -5.68
N ILE A 62 16.85 2.65 -4.55
CA ILE A 62 16.52 4.07 -4.39
C ILE A 62 17.67 4.84 -5.04
N ILE A 63 17.39 5.53 -6.14
CA ILE A 63 18.31 6.50 -6.74
C ILE A 63 18.06 7.86 -6.07
N ASN A 64 19.12 8.43 -5.50
CA ASN A 64 19.17 9.81 -5.00
C ASN A 64 19.39 10.78 -6.15
#